data_AF-A0AAE9W6W7-F1
#
_entry.id   AF-A0AAE9W6W7-F1
#
_cell.length_a   1.000
_cell.length_b   1.000
_cell.length_c   1.000
_cell.angle_alpha   90.00
_cell.angle_beta   90.00
_cell.angle_gamma   90.00
#
_symmetry.space_group_name_H-M   'P 1'
#
loop_
_entity.id
_entity.type
_entity.pdbx_description
1 polymer ?
#
loop_
_entity_poly.entity_id
_entity_poly.type
_entity_poly.pdbx_seq_one_letter_code
_entity_poly.pdbx_strand_id
1 'polypeptide(L)'
;MQAEFKSSINDFLEQLPNHARLYQKPAACLAVFRLLPILARQYVMSMLFNPMPVALSDFDLWTKMSSKVYQSESFNKLVSMHIFQFDGQHIILNEEFRKQFITALTGGGNHNSFGVPCTDEDKHHVDLDFLDKYAKETWETILHFMVGTPEGKYPGEGVLSLLRRGGLMTGPKNQLRITHSGFQFLLQDINTQIWTLLLEYLKLSEDTHMDPIQVLHFLFMLGSLELGRDYSVDFLTDTQQIMLEDLREYGVVYQRKTTSKRFYPTRLATSLTTDSHALEGAKSDNDADKGFIIVETNYRLYAYTSSPLQIAIIGLFANLRAKFSNLVVGVITRDSIRRALMNGIAAEQIITYFSTHAHPQMRANVPLLPPTLVDQIYLWELEKNRLKATPGILFRDFLTDMEFDQAVEYAKELGVLVWDSSIKRMFFITTAGAQPMIAFLKRKAVK
;
A
#
# COMPACT_ATOMS: atom_id res chain seq x y z
N MET A 1 -11.36 -6.66 12.94
CA MET A 1 -10.08 -7.12 12.38
C MET A 1 -9.85 -6.30 11.12
N GLN A 2 -9.33 -5.08 11.29
CA GLN A 2 -8.91 -4.26 10.16
C GLN A 2 -7.67 -4.95 9.59
N ALA A 3 -7.71 -5.36 8.33
CA ALA A 3 -6.50 -5.77 7.64
C ALA A 3 -5.63 -4.52 7.56
N GLU A 4 -4.63 -4.41 8.42
CA GLU A 4 -3.55 -3.47 8.22
C GLU A 4 -3.01 -3.72 6.81
N PHE A 5 -3.04 -2.67 6.00
CA PHE A 5 -2.41 -2.70 4.69
C PHE A 5 -0.94 -3.05 4.90
N LYS A 6 -0.56 -4.30 4.59
CA LYS A 6 0.82 -4.76 4.50
C LYS A 6 1.51 -3.88 3.46
N SER A 7 2.11 -2.78 3.93
CA SER A 7 2.49 -1.64 3.09
C SER A 7 3.97 -1.66 2.72
N SER A 8 4.77 -2.53 3.34
CA SER A 8 6.19 -2.61 3.04
C SER A 8 6.54 -3.92 2.34
N ILE A 9 7.35 -3.81 1.28
CA ILE A 9 8.02 -4.96 0.66
C ILE A 9 8.76 -5.82 1.70
N ASN A 10 9.26 -5.21 2.77
CA ASN A 10 9.95 -5.91 3.84
C ASN A 10 9.06 -6.97 4.49
N ASP A 11 7.80 -6.64 4.80
CA ASP A 11 6.87 -7.58 5.44
C ASP A 11 6.56 -8.78 4.53
N PHE A 12 6.56 -8.55 3.22
CA PHE A 12 6.39 -9.62 2.24
C PHE A 12 7.63 -10.49 2.16
N LEU A 13 8.83 -9.89 2.15
CA LEU A 13 10.08 -10.63 2.16
C LEU A 13 10.21 -11.50 3.40
N GLU A 14 9.83 -11.02 4.58
CA GLU A 14 9.86 -11.80 5.83
C GLU A 14 8.93 -13.02 5.84
N GLN A 15 7.88 -13.03 5.02
CA GLN A 15 6.92 -14.13 4.95
C GLN A 15 7.32 -15.22 3.93
N LEU A 16 8.37 -15.01 3.14
CA LEU A 16 8.78 -15.95 2.12
C LEU A 16 9.46 -17.19 2.74
N PRO A 17 9.00 -18.42 2.45
CA PRO A 17 9.59 -19.61 3.05
C PRO A 17 10.97 -19.99 2.48
N ASN A 18 11.34 -19.50 1.29
CA ASN A 18 12.50 -19.96 0.52
C ASN A 18 13.50 -18.84 0.14
N HIS A 19 14.12 -18.20 1.14
CA HIS A 19 15.09 -17.13 0.94
C HIS A 19 16.37 -17.55 0.18
N ALA A 20 16.80 -18.82 0.30
CA ALA A 20 17.99 -19.33 -0.39
C ALA A 20 17.91 -19.17 -1.92
N ARG A 21 16.76 -19.52 -2.51
CA ARG A 21 16.51 -19.36 -3.95
C ARG A 21 16.47 -17.89 -4.38
N LEU A 22 15.99 -16.99 -3.51
CA LEU A 22 16.00 -15.55 -3.78
C LEU A 22 17.44 -15.04 -3.87
N TYR A 23 18.32 -15.45 -2.95
CA TYR A 23 19.71 -15.01 -2.86
C TYR A 23 20.66 -15.61 -3.90
N GLN A 24 20.17 -16.48 -4.80
CA GLN A 24 21.01 -17.01 -5.89
C GLN A 24 21.43 -15.94 -6.91
N LYS A 25 20.65 -14.87 -7.09
CA LYS A 25 20.96 -13.81 -8.05
C LYS A 25 21.59 -12.59 -7.36
N PRO A 26 22.74 -12.09 -7.84
CA PRO A 26 23.40 -10.90 -7.29
C PRO A 26 22.53 -9.64 -7.21
N ALA A 27 21.65 -9.41 -8.19
CA ALA A 27 20.75 -8.25 -8.18
C ALA A 27 19.74 -8.29 -7.04
N ALA A 28 19.25 -9.48 -6.67
CA ALA A 28 18.34 -9.65 -5.54
C ALA A 28 19.05 -9.36 -4.21
N CYS A 29 20.29 -9.84 -4.03
CA CYS A 29 21.09 -9.53 -2.84
C CYS A 29 21.35 -8.02 -2.71
N LEU A 30 21.66 -7.34 -3.81
CA LEU A 30 21.88 -5.90 -3.83
C LEU A 30 20.60 -5.13 -3.45
N ALA A 31 19.46 -5.50 -4.04
CA ALA A 31 18.20 -4.83 -3.77
C ALA A 31 17.75 -5.05 -2.32
N VAL A 32 17.83 -6.29 -1.80
CA VAL A 32 17.52 -6.59 -0.39
C VAL A 32 18.45 -5.78 0.53
N PHE A 33 19.75 -5.70 0.21
CA PHE A 33 20.67 -4.87 0.98
C PHE A 33 20.29 -3.38 1.00
N ARG A 34 19.81 -2.83 -0.13
CA ARG A 34 19.35 -1.43 -0.20
C ARG A 34 18.13 -1.14 0.67
N LEU A 35 17.23 -2.12 0.81
CA LEU A 35 16.00 -2.03 1.62
C LEU A 35 16.25 -2.20 3.13
N LEU A 36 17.47 -2.54 3.54
CA LEU A 36 17.82 -2.73 4.94
C LEU A 36 18.00 -1.38 5.69
N PRO A 37 17.62 -1.32 6.98
CA PRO A 37 17.97 -0.20 7.84
C PRO A 37 19.48 0.10 7.83
N ILE A 38 19.85 1.35 8.09
CA ILE A 38 21.25 1.82 8.03
C ILE A 38 22.18 0.98 8.92
N LEU A 39 21.73 0.63 10.14
CA LEU A 39 22.52 -0.20 11.07
C LEU A 39 22.69 -1.63 10.54
N ALA A 40 21.63 -2.23 10.00
CA ALA A 40 21.70 -3.54 9.39
C ALA A 40 22.68 -3.58 8.20
N ARG A 41 22.68 -2.53 7.36
CA ARG A 41 23.65 -2.38 6.27
C ARG A 41 25.09 -2.34 6.77
N GLN A 42 25.34 -1.61 7.86
CA GLN A 42 26.68 -1.52 8.45
C GLN A 42 27.18 -2.89 8.93
N TYR A 43 26.33 -3.67 9.60
CA TYR A 43 26.69 -5.01 10.09
C TYR A 43 26.98 -5.98 8.95
N VAL A 44 26.13 -5.98 7.92
CA VAL A 44 26.34 -6.81 6.73
C VAL A 44 27.68 -6.45 6.06
N MET A 45 27.97 -5.16 5.90
CA MET A 45 29.23 -4.70 5.29
C MET A 45 30.47 -5.06 6.14
N SER A 46 30.40 -4.97 7.47
CA SER A 46 31.52 -5.33 8.34
C SER A 46 31.81 -6.83 8.33
N MET A 47 30.77 -7.66 8.22
CA MET A 47 30.91 -9.13 8.18
C MET A 47 31.23 -9.67 6.78
N LEU A 48 30.96 -8.91 5.72
CA LEU A 48 31.02 -9.43 4.35
C LEU A 48 32.39 -10.03 3.99
N PHE A 49 33.47 -9.33 4.31
CA PHE A 49 34.84 -9.77 4.03
C PHE A 49 35.47 -10.57 5.17
N ASN A 50 34.83 -10.63 6.33
CA ASN A 50 35.33 -11.38 7.48
C ASN A 50 34.79 -12.82 7.44
N PRO A 51 35.64 -13.85 7.29
CA PRO A 51 35.18 -15.23 7.28
C PRO A 51 34.86 -15.79 8.68
N MET A 52 35.27 -15.10 9.74
CA MET A 52 35.07 -15.58 11.11
C MET A 52 33.67 -15.20 11.64
N PRO A 53 33.00 -16.09 12.38
CA PRO A 53 31.80 -15.75 13.12
C PRO A 53 32.08 -14.61 14.12
N VAL A 54 31.13 -13.68 14.26
CA VAL A 54 31.24 -12.54 15.19
C VAL A 54 30.37 -12.82 16.41
N ALA A 55 30.90 -12.55 17.62
CA ALA A 55 30.16 -12.75 18.86
C ALA A 55 29.09 -11.65 19.04
N LEU A 56 27.94 -12.02 19.62
CA LEU A 56 26.86 -11.07 19.91
C LEU A 56 27.33 -9.87 20.76
N SER A 57 28.23 -10.11 21.71
CA SER A 57 28.83 -9.12 22.59
C SER A 57 29.54 -7.99 21.83
N ASP A 58 30.12 -8.28 20.67
CA ASP A 58 30.90 -7.31 19.90
C ASP A 58 29.97 -6.27 19.23
N PHE A 59 28.75 -6.69 18.85
CA PHE A 59 27.76 -5.77 18.28
C PHE A 59 27.24 -4.75 19.30
N ASP A 60 27.17 -5.14 20.57
CA ASP A 60 26.84 -4.22 21.67
C ASP A 60 27.93 -3.17 21.89
N LEU A 61 29.20 -3.49 21.58
CA LEU A 61 30.30 -2.53 21.62
C LEU A 61 30.26 -1.54 20.45
N TRP A 62 29.71 -1.96 19.29
CA TRP A 62 29.61 -1.10 18.11
C TRP A 62 28.47 -0.08 18.19
N THR A 63 27.54 -0.24 19.13
CA THR A 63 26.37 0.63 19.27
C THR A 63 26.41 1.47 20.54
N LYS A 64 25.90 2.69 20.44
CA LYS A 64 25.70 3.54 21.61
C LYS A 64 24.48 3.05 22.39
N MET A 65 24.53 3.19 23.72
CA MET A 65 23.44 2.80 24.62
C MET A 65 22.08 3.42 24.26
N SER A 66 22.06 4.62 23.66
CA SER A 66 20.84 5.30 23.22
C SER A 66 20.16 4.68 21.98
N SER A 67 20.85 3.79 21.25
CA SER A 67 20.36 3.23 19.98
C SER A 67 20.09 1.72 20.04
N LYS A 68 20.03 1.14 21.24
CA LYS A 68 19.77 -0.31 21.43
C LYS A 68 18.43 -0.78 20.86
N VAL A 69 17.41 0.08 20.85
CA VAL A 69 16.11 -0.25 20.25
C VAL A 69 16.27 -0.51 18.75
N TYR A 70 16.92 0.40 18.02
CA TYR A 70 17.18 0.26 16.59
C TYR A 70 18.11 -0.92 16.25
N GLN A 71 19.03 -1.24 17.16
CA GLN A 71 19.87 -2.43 17.06
C GLN A 71 19.01 -3.69 17.12
N SER A 72 18.14 -3.83 18.12
CA SER A 72 17.25 -4.98 18.26
C SER A 72 16.30 -5.14 17.07
N GLU A 73 15.77 -4.04 16.56
CA GLU A 73 14.91 -4.03 15.36
C GLU A 73 15.69 -4.48 14.11
N SER A 74 16.91 -3.96 13.92
CA SER A 74 17.79 -4.34 12.82
C SER A 74 18.18 -5.82 12.87
N PHE A 75 18.43 -6.37 14.07
CA PHE A 75 18.71 -7.80 14.24
C PHE A 75 17.50 -8.66 13.92
N ASN A 76 16.34 -8.33 14.47
CA ASN A 76 15.10 -9.05 14.18
C ASN A 76 14.84 -9.10 12.67
N LYS A 77 15.08 -7.98 11.98
CA LYS A 77 14.90 -7.85 10.52
C LYS A 77 15.93 -8.64 9.70
N LEU A 78 17.19 -8.71 10.14
CA LEU A 78 18.22 -9.52 9.47
C LEU A 78 18.00 -11.03 9.66
N VAL A 79 17.43 -11.41 10.81
CA VAL A 79 17.11 -12.79 11.15
C VAL A 79 15.84 -13.24 10.43
N SER A 80 14.80 -12.40 10.41
CA SER A 80 13.55 -12.67 9.69
C SER A 80 13.79 -12.87 8.18
N MET A 81 14.73 -12.11 7.60
CA MET A 81 15.15 -12.29 6.20
C MET A 81 16.17 -13.43 5.98
N HIS A 82 16.53 -14.21 7.00
CA HIS A 82 17.51 -15.30 6.91
C HIS A 82 18.88 -14.88 6.33
N ILE A 83 19.28 -13.62 6.57
CA ILE A 83 20.62 -13.12 6.23
C ILE A 83 21.59 -13.53 7.34
N PHE A 84 21.14 -13.44 8.60
CA PHE A 84 21.87 -13.90 9.77
C PHE A 84 21.34 -15.25 10.24
N GLN A 85 22.27 -16.14 10.60
CA GLN A 85 22.02 -17.41 11.26
C GLN A 85 22.72 -17.39 12.62
N PHE A 86 22.01 -17.81 13.66
CA PHE A 86 22.57 -17.92 15.00
C PHE A 86 23.16 -19.30 15.21
N ASP A 87 24.45 -19.34 15.56
CA ASP A 87 25.13 -20.54 16.04
C ASP A 87 25.47 -20.33 17.53
N GLY A 88 24.44 -20.44 18.37
CA GLY A 88 24.53 -20.18 19.81
C GLY A 88 24.81 -18.71 20.14
N GLN A 89 26.07 -18.39 20.49
CA GLN A 89 26.52 -17.02 20.83
C GLN A 89 27.13 -16.26 19.65
N HIS A 90 27.26 -16.92 18.50
CA HIS A 90 27.90 -16.37 17.32
C HIS A 90 26.87 -16.11 16.21
N ILE A 91 27.11 -15.05 15.45
CA ILE A 91 26.33 -14.72 14.26
C ILE A 91 27.15 -15.07 13.03
N ILE A 92 26.53 -15.82 12.13
CA ILE A 92 27.09 -16.20 10.83
C ILE A 92 26.20 -15.60 9.74
N LEU A 93 26.83 -15.03 8.72
CA LEU A 93 26.15 -14.52 7.54
C LEU A 93 25.92 -15.68 6.56
N ASN A 94 24.71 -15.78 5.99
CA ASN A 94 24.35 -16.81 5.03
C ASN A 94 25.36 -16.87 3.87
N GLU A 95 25.97 -18.03 3.65
CA GLU A 95 27.04 -18.18 2.66
C GLU A 95 26.62 -17.84 1.23
N GLU A 96 25.39 -18.18 0.84
CA GLU A 96 24.88 -17.90 -0.50
C GLU A 96 24.74 -16.38 -0.70
N PHE A 97 24.11 -15.71 0.26
CA PHE A 97 23.99 -14.25 0.27
C PHE A 97 25.36 -13.59 0.23
N ARG A 98 26.31 -14.07 1.05
CA ARG A 98 27.68 -13.56 1.09
C ARG A 98 28.37 -13.65 -0.28
N LYS A 99 28.37 -14.84 -0.89
CA LYS A 99 29.02 -15.12 -2.17
C LYS A 99 28.43 -14.24 -3.28
N GLN A 100 27.10 -14.19 -3.38
CA GLN A 100 26.42 -13.44 -4.43
C GLN A 100 26.48 -11.92 -4.22
N PHE A 101 26.50 -11.44 -2.97
CA PHE A 101 26.69 -10.01 -2.68
C PHE A 101 28.14 -9.55 -2.95
N ILE A 102 29.15 -10.35 -2.60
CA ILE A 102 30.55 -10.07 -3.02
C ILE A 102 30.64 -10.02 -4.54
N THR A 103 30.01 -10.96 -5.23
CA THR A 103 29.96 -11.03 -6.69
C THR A 103 29.29 -9.77 -7.29
N ALA A 104 28.23 -9.25 -6.66
CA ALA A 104 27.60 -7.98 -7.03
C ALA A 104 28.55 -6.79 -6.88
N LEU A 105 29.35 -6.74 -5.81
CA LEU A 105 30.26 -5.62 -5.52
C LEU A 105 31.53 -5.64 -6.38
N THR A 106 32.08 -6.82 -6.65
CA THR A 106 33.32 -6.98 -7.43
C THR A 106 33.08 -7.02 -8.93
N GLY A 107 31.80 -7.03 -9.35
CA GLY A 107 31.42 -7.15 -10.76
C GLY A 107 31.84 -8.50 -11.37
N GLY A 108 32.05 -9.52 -10.55
CA GLY A 108 32.45 -10.85 -11.00
C GLY A 108 31.27 -11.65 -11.56
N GLY A 109 31.56 -12.60 -12.45
CA GLY A 109 30.60 -13.64 -12.89
C GLY A 109 29.78 -13.32 -14.16
N ASN A 110 29.40 -14.36 -14.90
CA ASN A 110 28.54 -14.30 -16.10
C ASN A 110 27.06 -14.40 -15.72
N HIS A 111 26.61 -13.60 -14.75
CA HIS A 111 25.20 -13.56 -14.39
C HIS A 111 24.59 -12.33 -15.07
N ASN A 112 23.66 -12.54 -16.00
CA ASN A 112 22.91 -11.48 -16.67
C ASN A 112 21.89 -10.80 -15.72
N SER A 113 22.21 -10.75 -14.42
CA SER A 113 21.31 -10.34 -13.34
C SER A 113 21.10 -8.83 -13.29
N PHE A 114 22.00 -8.04 -13.87
CA PHE A 114 21.91 -6.58 -13.93
C PHE A 114 21.40 -6.06 -15.29
N GLY A 115 20.72 -6.94 -16.05
CA GLY A 115 20.27 -6.65 -17.40
C GLY A 115 21.41 -6.66 -18.42
N VAL A 116 21.10 -7.01 -19.67
CA VAL A 116 22.07 -6.95 -20.78
C VAL A 116 21.80 -5.68 -21.58
N PRO A 117 22.67 -4.65 -21.49
CA PRO A 117 22.50 -3.45 -22.29
C PRO A 117 22.62 -3.79 -23.77
N CYS A 118 21.75 -3.22 -24.59
CA CYS A 118 21.85 -3.35 -26.04
C CYS A 118 23.07 -2.56 -26.54
N THR A 119 23.92 -3.20 -27.33
CA THR A 119 25.16 -2.60 -27.89
C THR A 119 24.93 -1.93 -29.25
N ASP A 120 23.76 -2.17 -29.85
CA ASP A 120 23.37 -1.63 -31.14
C ASP A 120 22.78 -0.22 -30.99
N GLU A 121 23.31 0.75 -31.76
CA GLU A 121 22.77 2.12 -31.78
C GLU A 121 21.27 2.13 -32.06
N ASP A 122 20.47 2.72 -31.16
CA ASP A 122 19.05 2.93 -31.41
C ASP A 122 18.86 4.15 -32.31
N LYS A 123 18.20 3.92 -33.45
CA LYS A 123 17.76 4.97 -34.38
C LYS A 123 16.74 5.92 -33.73
N HIS A 124 16.11 5.51 -32.63
CA HIS A 124 15.12 6.28 -31.87
C HIS A 124 15.45 6.30 -30.38
N HIS A 125 16.68 6.71 -30.05
CA HIS A 125 17.07 6.95 -28.67
C HIS A 125 16.03 7.80 -27.94
N VAL A 126 15.64 7.35 -26.75
CA VAL A 126 14.57 7.95 -25.96
C VAL A 126 15.19 8.87 -24.92
N ASP A 127 14.77 10.13 -24.90
CA ASP A 127 15.23 11.09 -23.90
C ASP A 127 14.65 10.80 -22.51
N LEU A 128 15.41 11.14 -21.47
CA LEU A 128 14.97 11.01 -20.08
C LEU A 128 13.68 11.79 -19.80
N ASP A 129 13.55 12.99 -20.36
CA ASP A 129 12.36 13.83 -20.22
C ASP A 129 11.11 13.20 -20.85
N PHE A 130 11.30 12.42 -21.93
CA PHE A 130 10.21 11.68 -22.54
C PHE A 130 9.78 10.51 -21.66
N LEU A 131 10.74 9.74 -21.11
CA LEU A 131 10.44 8.62 -20.21
C LEU A 131 9.72 9.10 -18.94
N ASP A 132 10.15 10.22 -18.36
CA ASP A 132 9.52 10.80 -17.17
C ASP A 132 8.08 11.28 -17.46
N LYS A 133 7.84 11.90 -18.63
CA LYS A 133 6.48 12.26 -19.07
C LYS A 133 5.60 11.04 -19.33
N TYR A 134 6.12 10.05 -20.05
CA TYR A 134 5.41 8.80 -20.33
C TYR A 134 4.96 8.12 -19.04
N ALA A 135 5.89 7.90 -18.11
CA ALA A 135 5.62 7.24 -16.84
C ALA A 135 4.55 7.98 -16.03
N LYS A 136 4.63 9.32 -15.99
CA LYS A 136 3.65 10.16 -15.30
C LYS A 136 2.26 10.07 -15.95
N GLU A 137 2.15 10.21 -17.27
CA GLU A 137 0.87 10.16 -17.98
C GLU A 137 0.20 8.78 -17.86
N THR A 138 0.96 7.69 -18.00
CA THR A 138 0.42 6.34 -17.85
C THR A 138 -0.06 6.07 -16.43
N TRP A 139 0.71 6.50 -15.43
CA TRP A 139 0.34 6.32 -14.03
C TRP A 139 -0.88 7.18 -13.66
N GLU A 140 -0.88 8.45 -14.05
CA GLU A 140 -2.02 9.35 -13.83
C GLU A 140 -3.28 8.84 -14.52
N THR A 141 -3.18 8.18 -15.67
CA THR A 141 -4.34 7.56 -16.35
C THR A 141 -5.00 6.49 -15.46
N ILE A 142 -4.21 5.66 -14.77
CA ILE A 142 -4.73 4.65 -13.84
C ILE A 142 -5.42 5.32 -12.65
N LEU A 143 -4.81 6.37 -12.08
CA LEU A 143 -5.39 7.11 -10.95
C LEU A 143 -6.67 7.86 -11.36
N HIS A 144 -6.70 8.44 -12.55
CA HIS A 144 -7.89 9.07 -13.15
C HIS A 144 -9.04 8.08 -13.34
N PHE A 145 -8.72 6.85 -13.75
CA PHE A 145 -9.71 5.79 -13.83
C PHE A 145 -10.28 5.46 -12.44
N MET A 146 -9.44 5.40 -11.40
CA MET A 146 -9.92 5.15 -10.04
C MET A 146 -10.92 6.23 -9.59
N VAL A 147 -10.62 7.51 -9.84
CA VAL A 147 -11.46 8.65 -9.44
C VAL A 147 -12.74 8.77 -10.30
N GLY A 148 -12.83 8.04 -11.41
CA GLY A 148 -14.02 8.01 -12.26
C GLY A 148 -14.15 9.22 -13.20
N THR A 149 -13.03 9.87 -13.54
CA THR A 149 -13.04 10.93 -14.55
C THR A 149 -13.24 10.35 -15.95
N PRO A 150 -14.12 10.93 -16.79
CA PRO A 150 -14.44 10.41 -18.13
C PRO A 150 -13.34 10.64 -19.18
N GLU A 151 -12.25 11.33 -18.83
CA GLU A 151 -11.19 11.77 -19.75
C GLU A 151 -9.95 10.83 -19.74
N GLY A 152 -10.15 9.52 -19.76
CA GLY A 152 -9.03 8.56 -19.66
C GLY A 152 -9.10 7.41 -20.66
N LYS A 153 -7.93 6.96 -21.14
CA LYS A 153 -7.79 5.62 -21.72
C LYS A 153 -8.13 4.60 -20.63
N TYR A 154 -8.90 3.57 -20.99
CA TYR A 154 -9.17 2.48 -20.05
C TYR A 154 -7.86 1.73 -19.77
N PRO A 155 -7.49 1.53 -18.50
CA PRO A 155 -6.34 0.69 -18.17
C PRO A 155 -6.62 -0.74 -18.62
N GLY A 156 -5.55 -1.52 -18.82
CA GLY A 156 -5.67 -2.90 -19.26
C GLY A 156 -6.42 -3.78 -18.26
N GLU A 157 -6.94 -4.91 -18.74
CA GLU A 157 -7.76 -5.81 -17.92
C GLU A 157 -6.98 -6.39 -16.73
N GLY A 158 -5.66 -6.57 -16.88
CA GLY A 158 -4.76 -6.99 -15.80
C GLY A 158 -4.81 -6.04 -14.61
N VAL A 159 -4.63 -4.74 -14.86
CA VAL A 159 -4.70 -3.69 -13.83
C VAL A 159 -6.06 -3.67 -13.13
N LEU A 160 -7.16 -3.77 -13.88
CA LEU A 160 -8.52 -3.76 -13.31
C LEU A 160 -8.79 -4.97 -12.43
N SER A 161 -8.28 -6.15 -12.84
CA SER A 161 -8.39 -7.37 -12.05
C SER A 161 -7.64 -7.24 -10.72
N LEU A 162 -6.47 -6.60 -10.76
CA LEU A 162 -5.61 -6.36 -9.60
C LEU A 162 -6.22 -5.33 -8.64
N LEU A 163 -6.72 -4.21 -9.16
CA LEU A 163 -7.42 -3.20 -8.36
C LEU A 163 -8.65 -3.77 -7.64
N ARG A 164 -9.36 -4.72 -8.27
CA ARG A 164 -10.50 -5.41 -7.64
C ARG A 164 -10.05 -6.39 -6.57
N ARG A 165 -9.04 -7.20 -6.87
CA ARG A 165 -8.52 -8.23 -5.94
C ARG A 165 -7.88 -7.60 -4.71
N GLY A 166 -7.08 -6.54 -4.90
CA GLY A 166 -6.51 -5.72 -3.83
C GLY A 166 -7.57 -4.95 -3.02
N GLY A 167 -8.85 -5.08 -3.37
CA GLY A 167 -9.95 -4.42 -2.69
C GLY A 167 -9.88 -2.90 -2.79
N LEU A 168 -9.16 -2.34 -3.78
CA LEU A 168 -9.03 -0.90 -4.03
C LEU A 168 -10.25 -0.36 -4.78
N MET A 169 -10.87 -1.21 -5.61
CA MET A 169 -12.12 -0.91 -6.29
C MET A 169 -13.14 -2.05 -6.14
N THR A 170 -14.41 -1.72 -5.97
CA THR A 170 -15.51 -2.69 -5.87
C THR A 170 -16.58 -2.40 -6.91
N GLY A 171 -17.23 -3.45 -7.40
CA GLY A 171 -18.34 -3.33 -8.34
C GLY A 171 -18.16 -4.09 -9.66
N PRO A 172 -19.22 -4.13 -10.49
CA PRO A 172 -19.17 -4.75 -11.81
C PRO A 172 -18.22 -3.99 -12.74
N LYS A 173 -17.68 -4.65 -13.79
CA LYS A 173 -16.68 -4.09 -14.71
C LYS A 173 -17.02 -2.68 -15.24
N ASN A 174 -18.31 -2.37 -15.39
CA ASN A 174 -18.79 -1.10 -15.96
C ASN A 174 -19.07 0.01 -14.93
N GLN A 175 -19.08 -0.31 -13.63
CA GLN A 175 -19.33 0.66 -12.54
C GLN A 175 -18.46 0.30 -11.33
N LEU A 176 -17.14 0.41 -11.52
CA LEU A 176 -16.19 0.28 -10.43
C LEU A 176 -16.24 1.54 -9.55
N ARG A 177 -16.38 1.34 -8.24
CA ARG A 177 -16.33 2.38 -7.22
C ARG A 177 -15.09 2.20 -6.35
N ILE A 178 -14.46 3.30 -5.98
CA ILE A 178 -13.35 3.29 -5.04
C ILE A 178 -13.85 2.76 -3.69
N THR A 179 -13.03 1.99 -3.00
CA THR A 179 -13.24 1.58 -1.61
C THR A 179 -12.54 2.52 -0.63
N HIS A 180 -12.79 2.35 0.66
CA HIS A 180 -12.02 3.04 1.71
C HIS A 180 -10.50 2.89 1.54
N SER A 181 -10.06 1.66 1.25
CA SER A 181 -8.66 1.33 0.99
C SER A 181 -8.14 1.93 -0.31
N GLY A 182 -8.96 1.92 -1.37
CA GLY A 182 -8.61 2.57 -2.64
C GLY A 182 -8.38 4.06 -2.49
N PHE A 183 -9.16 4.74 -1.64
CA PHE A 183 -8.91 6.15 -1.35
C PHE A 183 -7.63 6.33 -0.53
N GLN A 184 -7.40 5.50 0.49
CA GLN A 184 -6.14 5.53 1.25
C GLN A 184 -4.92 5.34 0.33
N PHE A 185 -5.02 4.45 -0.64
CA PHE A 185 -4.01 4.24 -1.67
C PHE A 185 -3.74 5.52 -2.48
N LEU A 186 -4.78 6.24 -2.92
CA LEU A 186 -4.61 7.52 -3.65
C LEU A 186 -3.87 8.60 -2.83
N LEU A 187 -3.89 8.51 -1.50
CA LEU A 187 -3.23 9.45 -0.59
C LEU A 187 -1.76 9.11 -0.31
N GLN A 188 -1.32 7.89 -0.64
CA GLN A 188 0.06 7.45 -0.42
C GLN A 188 1.02 8.09 -1.43
N ASP A 189 2.31 8.04 -1.13
CA ASP A 189 3.36 8.41 -2.08
C ASP A 189 3.41 7.44 -3.27
N ILE A 190 3.90 7.92 -4.41
CA ILE A 190 3.92 7.15 -5.67
C ILE A 190 4.65 5.82 -5.50
N ASN A 191 5.73 5.77 -4.71
CA ASN A 191 6.52 4.55 -4.53
C ASN A 191 5.72 3.50 -3.75
N THR A 192 5.09 3.88 -2.64
CA THR A 192 4.19 3.02 -1.87
C THR A 192 2.98 2.57 -2.70
N GLN A 193 2.42 3.45 -3.54
CA GLN A 193 1.33 3.07 -4.46
C GLN A 193 1.78 1.99 -5.45
N ILE A 194 2.97 2.12 -6.06
CA ILE A 194 3.44 1.09 -6.99
C ILE A 194 3.73 -0.21 -6.25
N TRP A 195 4.37 -0.16 -5.07
CA TRP A 195 4.64 -1.36 -4.27
C TRP A 195 3.37 -2.08 -3.83
N THR A 196 2.33 -1.35 -3.42
CA THR A 196 1.05 -1.97 -3.06
C THR A 196 0.40 -2.69 -4.24
N LEU A 197 0.46 -2.12 -5.46
CA LEU A 197 0.00 -2.84 -6.65
C LEU A 197 0.90 -4.05 -6.98
N LEU A 198 2.23 -3.90 -6.91
CA LEU A 198 3.16 -5.00 -7.18
C LEU A 198 3.05 -6.15 -6.18
N LEU A 199 2.76 -5.87 -4.91
CA LEU A 199 2.52 -6.89 -3.89
C LEU A 199 1.21 -7.64 -4.15
N GLU A 200 0.16 -6.95 -4.58
CA GLU A 200 -1.07 -7.62 -5.02
C GLU A 200 -0.86 -8.42 -6.32
N TYR A 201 0.04 -7.96 -7.20
CA TYR A 201 0.45 -8.73 -8.38
C TYR A 201 1.18 -10.01 -7.99
N LEU A 202 2.09 -9.95 -7.01
CA LEU A 202 2.80 -11.13 -6.51
C LEU A 202 1.82 -12.17 -5.92
N LYS A 203 0.82 -11.73 -5.14
CA LYS A 203 -0.25 -12.61 -4.65
C LYS A 203 -1.12 -13.18 -5.76
N LEU A 204 -1.36 -12.43 -6.84
CA LEU A 204 -2.06 -12.94 -8.03
C LEU A 204 -1.21 -13.99 -8.74
N SER A 205 0.10 -13.76 -8.81
CA SER A 205 1.05 -14.64 -9.51
C SER A 205 1.12 -16.04 -8.89
N GLU A 206 0.97 -16.14 -7.56
CA GLU A 206 0.87 -17.40 -6.81
C GLU A 206 -0.34 -18.24 -7.25
N ASP A 207 -1.49 -17.61 -7.50
CA ASP A 207 -2.69 -18.28 -7.99
C ASP A 207 -2.59 -18.69 -9.47
N THR A 208 -1.82 -17.95 -10.27
CA THR A 208 -1.61 -18.24 -11.69
C THR A 208 -0.46 -19.21 -11.97
N HIS A 209 0.07 -19.88 -10.94
CA HIS A 209 1.21 -20.82 -11.03
C HIS A 209 2.52 -20.20 -11.57
N MET A 210 2.72 -18.90 -11.42
CA MET A 210 4.02 -18.29 -11.69
C MET A 210 4.92 -18.42 -10.46
N ASP A 211 6.24 -18.60 -10.66
CA ASP A 211 7.19 -18.63 -9.54
C ASP A 211 7.43 -17.20 -9.02
N PRO A 212 6.97 -16.85 -7.80
CA PRO A 212 7.07 -15.49 -7.27
C PRO A 212 8.52 -15.03 -7.12
N ILE A 213 9.46 -15.98 -7.00
CA ILE A 213 10.89 -15.68 -6.89
C ILE A 213 11.42 -15.10 -8.21
N GLN A 214 10.95 -15.61 -9.36
CA GLN A 214 11.37 -15.08 -10.68
C GLN A 214 10.85 -13.67 -10.93
N VAL A 215 9.65 -13.38 -10.45
CA VAL A 215 9.01 -12.06 -10.48
C VAL A 215 9.80 -11.07 -9.62
N LEU A 216 10.14 -11.45 -8.38
CA LEU A 216 10.98 -10.64 -7.49
C LEU A 216 12.37 -10.38 -8.06
N HIS A 217 13.01 -11.41 -8.65
CA HIS A 217 14.30 -11.25 -9.32
C HIS A 217 14.25 -10.21 -10.44
N PHE A 218 13.15 -10.17 -11.20
CA PHE A 218 12.97 -9.19 -12.25
C PHE A 218 12.77 -7.78 -11.71
N LEU A 219 11.92 -7.61 -10.69
CA LEU A 219 11.72 -6.31 -10.02
C LEU A 219 13.02 -5.73 -9.45
N PHE A 220 13.82 -6.58 -8.80
CA PHE A 220 15.11 -6.16 -8.24
C PHE A 220 16.14 -5.86 -9.32
N MET A 221 16.12 -6.59 -10.44
CA MET A 221 16.91 -6.24 -11.61
C MET A 221 16.51 -4.86 -12.15
N LEU A 222 15.22 -4.60 -12.35
CA LEU A 222 14.71 -3.30 -12.84
C LEU A 222 15.14 -2.11 -11.96
N GLY A 223 15.14 -2.29 -10.64
CA GLY A 223 15.60 -1.25 -9.71
C GLY A 223 17.10 -0.98 -9.74
N SER A 224 17.90 -1.89 -10.31
CA SER A 224 19.35 -1.73 -10.47
C SER A 224 19.77 -1.20 -11.84
N LEU A 225 18.82 -1.08 -12.79
CA LEU A 225 19.12 -0.61 -14.15
C LEU A 225 19.38 0.90 -14.18
N GLU A 226 20.12 1.33 -15.20
CA GLU A 226 20.40 2.74 -15.44
C GLU A 226 19.31 3.38 -16.30
N LEU A 227 18.92 4.61 -15.93
CA LEU A 227 17.94 5.38 -16.68
C LEU A 227 18.50 5.79 -18.04
N GLY A 228 17.67 5.70 -19.08
CA GLY A 228 18.01 6.10 -20.44
C GLY A 228 18.83 5.07 -21.24
N ARG A 229 19.16 3.91 -20.67
CA ARG A 229 19.77 2.80 -21.41
C ARG A 229 18.71 1.79 -21.85
N ASP A 230 18.88 1.22 -23.05
CA ASP A 230 18.08 0.10 -23.55
C ASP A 230 18.65 -1.25 -23.12
N TYR A 231 17.74 -2.15 -22.77
CA TYR A 231 18.06 -3.51 -22.35
C TYR A 231 17.35 -4.53 -23.24
N SER A 232 18.01 -5.67 -23.49
CA SER A 232 17.44 -6.74 -24.31
C SER A 232 16.47 -7.63 -23.53
N VAL A 233 15.39 -8.04 -24.21
CA VAL A 233 14.37 -8.99 -23.73
C VAL A 233 14.82 -10.46 -23.89
N ASP A 234 15.85 -10.74 -24.70
CA ASP A 234 16.21 -12.11 -25.09
C ASP A 234 16.61 -13.03 -23.93
N PHE A 235 17.04 -12.46 -22.79
CA PHE A 235 17.46 -13.22 -21.59
C PHE A 235 16.37 -13.36 -20.53
N LEU A 236 15.16 -12.87 -20.80
CA LEU A 236 14.03 -12.94 -19.88
C LEU A 236 13.31 -14.28 -20.00
N THR A 237 12.92 -14.85 -18.87
CA THR A 237 12.06 -16.04 -18.84
C THR A 237 10.66 -15.72 -19.33
N ASP A 238 9.90 -16.72 -19.75
CA ASP A 238 8.52 -16.54 -20.24
C ASP A 238 7.63 -15.79 -19.21
N THR A 239 7.82 -16.08 -17.93
CA THR A 239 7.17 -15.37 -16.80
C THR A 239 7.54 -13.88 -16.75
N GLN A 240 8.80 -13.55 -16.98
CA GLN A 240 9.30 -12.18 -16.98
C GLN A 240 8.84 -11.40 -18.21
N GLN A 241 8.63 -12.07 -19.34
CA GLN A 241 8.06 -11.44 -20.54
C GLN A 241 6.60 -11.06 -20.34
N ILE A 242 5.79 -11.93 -19.73
CA ILE A 242 4.40 -11.60 -19.36
C ILE A 242 4.38 -10.40 -18.40
N MET A 243 5.22 -10.46 -17.36
CA MET A 243 5.34 -9.36 -16.41
C MET A 243 5.79 -8.05 -17.05
N LEU A 244 6.68 -8.10 -18.05
CA LEU A 244 7.14 -6.93 -18.77
C LEU A 244 6.00 -6.24 -19.54
N GLU A 245 5.05 -7.01 -20.08
CA GLU A 245 3.84 -6.46 -20.69
C GLU A 245 2.96 -5.75 -19.65
N ASP A 246 2.78 -6.35 -18.47
CA ASP A 246 2.01 -5.74 -17.37
C ASP A 246 2.70 -4.47 -16.82
N LEU A 247 4.02 -4.51 -16.62
CA LEU A 247 4.80 -3.35 -16.16
C LEU A 247 4.81 -2.19 -17.16
N ARG A 248 4.63 -2.48 -18.45
CA ARG A 248 4.43 -1.45 -19.48
C ARG A 248 3.11 -0.71 -19.26
N GLU A 249 2.05 -1.43 -18.88
CA GLU A 249 0.74 -0.82 -18.59
C GLU A 249 0.77 0.04 -17.33
N TYR A 250 1.58 -0.34 -16.32
CA TYR A 250 1.82 0.50 -15.14
C TYR A 250 2.73 1.71 -15.42
N GLY A 251 3.39 1.76 -16.58
CA GLY A 251 4.36 2.82 -16.88
C GLY A 251 5.70 2.66 -16.18
N VAL A 252 5.95 1.51 -15.53
CA VAL A 252 7.24 1.21 -14.87
C VAL A 252 8.32 0.99 -15.94
N VAL A 253 7.96 0.38 -17.06
CA VAL A 253 8.85 0.15 -18.20
C VAL A 253 8.26 0.74 -19.47
N TYR A 254 9.10 1.31 -20.32
CA TYR A 254 8.73 1.74 -21.66
C TYR A 254 9.20 0.73 -22.71
N GLN A 255 8.27 0.36 -23.60
CA GLN A 255 8.55 -0.41 -24.80
C GLN A 255 7.80 0.23 -25.97
N ARG A 256 8.50 0.48 -27.08
CA ARG A 256 7.89 1.08 -28.27
C ARG A 256 6.80 0.21 -28.89
N LYS A 257 7.00 -1.10 -28.89
CA LYS A 257 6.05 -2.12 -29.40
C LYS A 257 6.09 -3.32 -28.47
N THR A 258 4.96 -4.04 -28.36
CA THR A 258 4.87 -5.33 -27.64
C THR A 258 5.91 -6.33 -28.12
N THR A 259 6.20 -6.35 -29.42
CA THR A 259 7.18 -7.24 -30.05
C THR A 259 8.61 -6.68 -30.09
N SER A 260 8.85 -5.53 -29.46
CA SER A 260 10.19 -4.95 -29.40
C SER A 260 11.09 -5.81 -28.53
N LYS A 261 12.28 -6.15 -29.06
CA LYS A 261 13.33 -6.84 -28.29
C LYS A 261 14.03 -5.95 -27.27
N ARG A 262 13.70 -4.65 -27.25
CA ARG A 262 14.31 -3.64 -26.39
C ARG A 262 13.29 -3.00 -25.49
N PHE A 263 13.69 -2.74 -24.25
CA PHE A 263 12.91 -2.01 -23.26
C PHE A 263 13.76 -0.97 -22.51
N TYR A 264 13.10 0.07 -22.01
CA TYR A 264 13.71 1.16 -21.25
C TYR A 264 13.09 1.25 -19.85
N PRO A 265 13.88 1.18 -18.76
CA PRO A 265 13.37 1.45 -17.42
C PRO A 265 13.00 2.92 -17.26
N THR A 266 11.88 3.20 -16.60
CA THR A 266 11.49 4.56 -16.22
C THR A 266 11.99 4.90 -14.81
N ARG A 267 11.90 6.17 -14.42
CA ARG A 267 12.25 6.61 -13.05
C ARG A 267 11.44 5.90 -11.97
N LEU A 268 10.21 5.48 -12.28
CA LEU A 268 9.37 4.68 -11.38
C LEU A 268 10.06 3.36 -11.02
N ALA A 269 10.65 2.66 -12.01
CA ALA A 269 11.36 1.39 -11.79
C ALA A 269 12.58 1.55 -10.88
N THR A 270 13.40 2.58 -11.12
CA THR A 270 14.62 2.82 -10.33
C THR A 270 14.31 3.27 -8.91
N SER A 271 13.18 3.95 -8.71
CA SER A 271 12.71 4.36 -7.39
C SER A 271 12.24 3.19 -6.52
N LEU A 272 11.87 2.04 -7.11
CA LEU A 272 11.34 0.90 -6.36
C LEU A 272 12.33 0.37 -5.30
N THR A 273 13.61 0.31 -5.63
CA THR A 273 14.66 -0.25 -4.74
C THR A 273 15.43 0.82 -3.96
N THR A 274 15.03 2.07 -4.10
CA THR A 274 15.65 3.21 -3.41
C THR A 274 14.67 3.73 -2.38
N ASP A 275 15.02 3.61 -1.09
CA ASP A 275 14.25 4.26 -0.03
C ASP A 275 14.19 5.77 -0.31
N SER A 276 12.98 6.31 -0.23
CA SER A 276 12.57 7.67 -0.59
C SER A 276 13.39 8.79 0.07
N HIS A 277 14.19 8.50 1.09
CA HIS A 277 15.11 9.45 1.72
C HIS A 277 16.31 9.86 0.85
N ALA A 278 16.65 9.12 -0.22
CA ALA A 278 17.77 9.49 -1.10
C ALA A 278 17.39 10.52 -2.19
N LEU A 279 16.10 10.70 -2.48
CA LEU A 279 15.62 11.65 -3.50
C LEU A 279 15.50 13.08 -2.97
N GLU A 280 15.46 13.29 -1.65
CA GLU A 280 15.41 14.61 -1.01
C GLU A 280 16.77 15.34 -0.99
N GLY A 281 17.88 14.62 -1.26
CA GLY A 281 19.25 15.16 -1.25
C GLY A 281 19.68 15.87 -2.54
N ALA A 282 18.90 15.75 -3.62
CA ALA A 282 19.15 16.47 -4.87
C ALA A 282 18.20 17.65 -4.96
N LYS A 283 18.74 18.85 -4.71
CA LYS A 283 18.11 20.17 -4.91
C LYS A 283 17.14 20.17 -6.10
N SER A 284 15.87 19.92 -5.84
CA SER A 284 14.77 20.28 -6.73
C SER A 284 13.92 21.29 -5.99
N ASP A 285 13.98 22.52 -6.48
CA ASP A 285 13.16 23.67 -6.10
C ASP A 285 11.71 23.45 -6.60
N ASN A 286 11.16 22.27 -6.31
CA ASN A 286 9.84 21.87 -6.77
C ASN A 286 8.82 22.40 -5.78
N ASP A 287 8.17 23.47 -6.21
CA ASP A 287 6.92 24.06 -5.70
C ASP A 287 5.78 23.03 -5.46
N ALA A 288 5.96 21.76 -5.87
CA ALA A 288 5.03 20.65 -5.71
C ALA A 288 4.93 20.11 -4.27
N ASP A 289 5.94 20.33 -3.41
CA ASP A 289 5.91 19.95 -1.98
C ASP A 289 5.39 21.06 -1.06
N LYS A 290 5.17 22.26 -1.63
CA LYS A 290 4.40 23.29 -0.96
C LYS A 290 2.95 22.88 -1.12
N GLY A 291 2.30 22.49 -0.01
CA GLY A 291 0.87 22.17 -0.05
C GLY A 291 0.10 23.29 -0.75
N PHE A 292 -0.97 22.93 -1.45
CA PHE A 292 -1.68 23.83 -2.34
C PHE A 292 -3.09 24.17 -1.85
N ILE A 293 -3.51 23.59 -0.72
CA ILE A 293 -4.88 23.70 -0.22
C ILE A 293 -4.96 24.72 0.92
N ILE A 294 -5.93 25.63 0.82
CA ILE A 294 -6.36 26.53 1.88
C ILE A 294 -7.83 26.28 2.17
N VAL A 295 -8.15 26.04 3.44
CA VAL A 295 -9.54 25.88 3.91
C VAL A 295 -9.88 26.97 4.91
N GLU A 296 -11.03 27.63 4.70
CA GLU A 296 -11.54 28.68 5.57
C GLU A 296 -12.62 28.18 6.55
N THR A 297 -12.92 28.97 7.58
CA THR A 297 -13.97 28.68 8.59
C THR A 297 -15.40 28.65 8.02
N ASN A 298 -15.60 29.22 6.83
CA ASN A 298 -16.88 29.25 6.12
C ASN A 298 -17.08 28.05 5.16
N TYR A 299 -16.28 26.99 5.32
CA TYR A 299 -16.27 25.79 4.48
C TYR A 299 -15.84 26.01 3.02
N ARG A 300 -15.26 27.17 2.69
CA ARG A 300 -14.66 27.42 1.38
C ARG A 300 -13.28 26.78 1.29
N LEU A 301 -13.03 26.19 0.14
CA LEU A 301 -11.81 25.50 -0.22
C LEU A 301 -11.18 26.22 -1.42
N TYR A 302 -9.91 26.57 -1.29
CA TYR A 302 -9.10 27.12 -2.37
C TYR A 302 -7.92 26.19 -2.61
N ALA A 303 -7.81 25.65 -3.82
CA ALA A 303 -6.73 24.75 -4.19
C ALA A 303 -5.91 25.35 -5.33
N TYR A 304 -4.65 25.66 -5.06
CA TYR A 304 -3.70 26.22 -6.04
C TYR A 304 -3.03 25.11 -6.83
N THR A 305 -3.79 24.44 -7.70
CA THR A 305 -3.27 23.35 -8.52
C THR A 305 -3.80 23.42 -9.95
N SER A 306 -2.95 23.08 -10.91
CA SER A 306 -3.31 22.88 -12.31
C SER A 306 -3.45 21.38 -12.65
N SER A 307 -3.08 20.49 -11.73
CA SER A 307 -3.13 19.03 -11.96
C SER A 307 -4.59 18.55 -12.00
N PRO A 308 -5.06 17.98 -13.13
CA PRO A 308 -6.41 17.45 -13.24
C PRO A 308 -6.72 16.37 -12.19
N LEU A 309 -5.73 15.55 -11.84
CA LEU A 309 -5.86 14.48 -10.85
C LEU A 309 -6.20 15.03 -9.47
N GLN A 310 -5.46 16.03 -8.99
CA GLN A 310 -5.71 16.64 -7.68
C GLN A 310 -7.09 17.33 -7.63
N ILE A 311 -7.50 17.96 -8.73
CA ILE A 311 -8.83 18.55 -8.86
C ILE A 311 -9.92 17.48 -8.77
N ALA A 312 -9.71 16.34 -9.43
CA ALA A 312 -10.65 15.22 -9.39
C ALA A 312 -10.77 14.62 -7.98
N ILE A 313 -9.64 14.46 -7.27
CA ILE A 313 -9.61 13.98 -5.88
C ILE A 313 -10.42 14.92 -4.98
N ILE A 314 -10.21 16.24 -5.09
CA ILE A 314 -10.99 17.23 -4.34
C ILE A 314 -12.48 17.15 -4.68
N GLY A 315 -12.83 16.91 -5.94
CA GLY A 315 -14.21 16.75 -6.40
C GLY A 315 -14.97 15.58 -5.76
N LEU A 316 -14.28 14.61 -5.15
CA LEU A 316 -14.90 13.48 -4.46
C LEU A 316 -15.60 13.91 -3.16
N PHE A 317 -15.05 14.89 -2.43
CA PHE A 317 -15.55 15.30 -1.11
C PHE A 317 -15.92 16.80 -1.00
N ALA A 318 -15.59 17.62 -1.99
CA ALA A 318 -15.99 19.02 -2.08
C ALA A 318 -16.84 19.28 -3.33
N ASN A 319 -17.70 20.29 -3.28
CA ASN A 319 -18.44 20.76 -4.46
C ASN A 319 -17.64 21.88 -5.14
N LEU A 320 -17.11 21.62 -6.33
CA LEU A 320 -16.32 22.58 -7.10
C LEU A 320 -17.23 23.62 -7.75
N ARG A 321 -16.98 24.92 -7.48
CA ARG A 321 -17.79 26.04 -8.01
C ARG A 321 -17.17 26.67 -9.25
N ALA A 322 -15.85 26.86 -9.24
CA ALA A 322 -15.13 27.52 -10.32
C ALA A 322 -13.73 26.92 -10.46
N LYS A 323 -13.28 26.78 -11.72
CA LYS A 323 -11.93 26.37 -12.09
C LYS A 323 -11.27 27.49 -12.89
N PHE A 324 -10.18 28.03 -12.38
CA PHE A 324 -9.26 28.95 -13.06
C PHE A 324 -7.99 28.18 -13.48
N SER A 325 -7.03 28.84 -14.15
CA SER A 325 -5.84 28.15 -14.68
C SER A 325 -4.94 27.52 -13.61
N ASN A 326 -4.89 28.14 -12.42
CA ASN A 326 -4.03 27.76 -11.30
C ASN A 326 -4.76 27.80 -9.95
N LEU A 327 -6.09 27.94 -9.94
CA LEU A 327 -6.90 28.04 -8.74
C LEU A 327 -8.23 27.32 -8.95
N VAL A 328 -8.58 26.44 -8.03
CA VAL A 328 -9.89 25.81 -7.95
C VAL A 328 -10.57 26.26 -6.67
N VAL A 329 -11.81 26.75 -6.82
CA VAL A 329 -12.64 27.20 -5.72
C VAL A 329 -13.77 26.19 -5.51
N GLY A 330 -13.84 25.64 -4.31
CA GLY A 330 -14.86 24.69 -3.89
C GLY A 330 -15.51 25.08 -2.58
N VAL A 331 -16.61 24.40 -2.25
CA VAL A 331 -17.25 24.48 -0.94
C VAL A 331 -17.53 23.08 -0.42
N ILE A 332 -17.18 22.85 0.83
CA ILE A 332 -17.47 21.61 1.54
C ILE A 332 -18.89 21.70 2.07
N THR A 333 -19.73 20.77 1.66
CA THR A 333 -21.17 20.74 2.01
C THR A 333 -21.52 19.40 2.63
N ARG A 334 -22.62 19.37 3.38
CA ARG A 334 -23.16 18.12 3.93
C ARG A 334 -23.37 17.06 2.85
N ASP A 335 -23.89 17.44 1.69
CA ASP A 335 -24.16 16.51 0.60
C ASP A 335 -22.87 16.04 -0.11
N SER A 336 -21.83 16.89 -0.19
CA SER A 336 -20.54 16.45 -0.74
C SER A 336 -19.85 15.44 0.17
N ILE A 337 -19.83 15.66 1.48
CA ILE A 337 -19.26 14.72 2.45
C ILE A 337 -20.11 13.45 2.53
N ARG A 338 -21.44 13.54 2.48
CA ARG A 338 -22.31 12.34 2.42
C ARG A 338 -22.03 11.50 1.17
N ARG A 339 -21.82 12.12 0.00
CA ARG A 339 -21.43 11.41 -1.23
C ARG A 339 -20.07 10.72 -1.07
N ALA A 340 -19.07 11.41 -0.51
CA ALA A 340 -17.77 10.82 -0.23
C ALA A 340 -17.87 9.60 0.71
N LEU A 341 -18.65 9.73 1.79
CA LEU A 341 -18.90 8.65 2.75
C LEU A 341 -19.67 7.47 2.12
N MET A 342 -20.58 7.72 1.16
CA MET A 342 -21.25 6.66 0.39
C MET A 342 -20.28 5.92 -0.54
N ASN A 343 -19.27 6.62 -1.05
CA ASN A 343 -18.16 6.04 -1.81
C ASN A 343 -17.08 5.40 -0.93
N GLY A 344 -17.32 5.28 0.39
CA GLY A 344 -16.41 4.59 1.30
C GLY A 344 -15.24 5.43 1.83
N ILE A 345 -15.20 6.74 1.55
CA ILE A 345 -14.15 7.63 2.04
C ILE A 345 -14.48 8.04 3.49
N ALA A 346 -13.60 7.75 4.45
CA ALA A 346 -13.82 8.10 5.87
C ALA A 346 -13.47 9.56 6.18
N ALA A 347 -14.06 10.12 7.24
CA ALA A 347 -13.79 11.50 7.66
C ALA A 347 -12.31 11.76 7.94
N GLU A 348 -11.66 10.83 8.65
CA GLU A 348 -10.23 10.90 9.00
C GLU A 348 -9.32 10.99 7.78
N GLN A 349 -9.67 10.29 6.69
CA GLN A 349 -8.90 10.32 5.44
C GLN A 349 -8.99 11.69 4.76
N ILE A 350 -10.18 12.31 4.78
CA ILE A 350 -10.40 13.66 4.24
C ILE A 350 -9.58 14.69 5.04
N ILE A 351 -9.58 14.58 6.37
CA ILE A 351 -8.82 15.46 7.26
C ILE A 351 -7.31 15.27 7.07
N THR A 352 -6.86 14.03 6.94
CA THR A 352 -5.46 13.70 6.65
C THR A 352 -5.03 14.31 5.33
N TYR A 353 -5.83 14.17 4.26
CA TYR A 353 -5.55 14.79 2.96
C TYR A 353 -5.45 16.32 3.03
N PHE A 354 -6.36 16.98 3.76
CA PHE A 354 -6.25 18.43 3.96
C PHE A 354 -5.00 18.82 4.72
N SER A 355 -4.55 17.99 5.66
CA SER A 355 -3.37 18.26 6.49
C SER A 355 -2.07 18.07 5.72
N THR A 356 -1.95 17.00 4.91
CA THR A 356 -0.77 16.72 4.09
C THR A 356 -0.57 17.78 3.01
N HIS A 357 -1.64 18.15 2.31
CA HIS A 357 -1.59 19.12 1.21
C HIS A 357 -1.92 20.57 1.63
N ALA A 358 -1.89 20.87 2.93
CA ALA A 358 -2.10 22.22 3.44
C ALA A 358 -1.03 23.21 2.98
N HIS A 359 -1.47 24.39 2.54
CA HIS A 359 -0.58 25.46 2.11
C HIS A 359 0.35 25.93 3.24
N PRO A 360 1.62 26.31 2.95
CA PRO A 360 2.56 26.77 3.98
C PRO A 360 2.03 27.90 4.87
N GLN A 361 1.22 28.81 4.32
CA GLN A 361 0.56 29.86 5.11
C GLN A 361 -0.46 29.31 6.11
N MET A 362 -1.12 28.20 5.78
CA MET A 362 -2.04 27.52 6.68
C MET A 362 -1.27 26.73 7.74
N ARG A 363 -0.11 26.14 7.38
CA ARG A 363 0.79 25.45 8.32
C ARG A 363 1.38 26.36 9.40
N ALA A 364 1.46 27.67 9.14
CA ALA A 364 1.86 28.65 10.13
C ALA A 364 0.80 28.88 11.22
N ASN A 365 -0.47 28.53 10.96
CA ASN A 365 -1.56 28.66 11.92
C ASN A 365 -1.65 27.42 12.81
N VAL A 366 -1.85 27.63 14.12
CA VAL A 366 -2.14 26.58 15.08
C VAL A 366 -3.52 26.84 15.69
N PRO A 367 -4.51 25.94 15.52
CA PRO A 367 -4.46 24.66 14.81
C PRO A 367 -4.40 24.80 13.27
N LEU A 368 -3.80 23.81 12.58
CA LEU A 368 -3.64 23.78 11.11
C LEU A 368 -4.98 23.91 10.39
N LEU A 369 -5.94 23.08 10.78
CA LEU A 369 -7.30 23.09 10.25
C LEU A 369 -8.24 23.76 11.26
N PRO A 370 -9.22 24.56 10.79
CA PRO A 370 -10.24 25.11 11.69
C PRO A 370 -10.97 23.99 12.43
N PRO A 371 -11.07 24.02 13.77
CA PRO A 371 -11.72 22.95 14.54
C PRO A 371 -13.19 22.79 14.16
N THR A 372 -13.86 23.90 13.83
CA THR A 372 -15.26 23.88 13.35
C THR A 372 -15.44 23.04 12.09
N LEU A 373 -14.47 23.04 11.18
CA LEU A 373 -14.50 22.21 9.98
C LEU A 373 -14.34 20.73 10.33
N VAL A 374 -13.33 20.41 11.15
CA VAL A 374 -13.01 19.04 11.56
C VAL A 374 -14.20 18.40 12.26
N ASP A 375 -14.76 19.09 13.27
CA ASP A 375 -15.91 18.63 14.02
C ASP A 375 -17.12 18.44 13.11
N GLN A 376 -17.35 19.35 12.16
CA GLN A 376 -18.49 19.27 11.26
C GLN A 376 -18.40 18.07 10.31
N ILE A 377 -17.20 17.71 9.83
CA ILE A 377 -16.98 16.52 8.99
C ILE A 377 -17.27 15.25 9.81
N TYR A 378 -16.78 15.16 11.05
CA TYR A 378 -17.07 14.03 11.94
C TYR A 378 -18.56 13.91 12.27
N LEU A 379 -19.24 15.04 12.54
CA LEU A 379 -20.69 15.04 12.76
C LEU A 379 -21.46 14.48 11.56
N TRP A 380 -21.06 14.85 10.33
CA TRP A 380 -21.69 14.30 9.12
C TRP A 380 -21.42 12.81 8.92
N GLU A 381 -20.29 12.29 9.38
CA GLU A 381 -20.03 10.85 9.39
C GLU A 381 -20.89 10.13 10.44
N LEU A 382 -21.02 10.70 11.65
CA LEU A 382 -21.88 10.16 12.70
C LEU A 382 -23.36 10.15 12.29
N GLU A 383 -23.81 11.11 11.48
CA GLU A 383 -25.16 11.09 10.90
C GLU A 383 -25.42 9.84 10.05
N LYS A 384 -24.44 9.38 9.26
CA LYS A 384 -24.54 8.14 8.48
C LYS A 384 -24.61 6.91 9.40
N ASN A 385 -23.79 6.90 10.45
CA ASN A 385 -23.67 5.77 11.38
C ASN A 385 -24.73 5.78 12.51
N ARG A 386 -25.73 6.67 12.44
CA ARG A 386 -26.76 6.84 13.48
C ARG A 386 -27.65 5.61 13.66
N LEU A 387 -27.89 4.85 12.59
CA LEU A 387 -28.73 3.66 12.61
C LEU A 387 -27.86 2.42 12.39
N LYS A 388 -27.75 1.57 13.42
CA LYS A 388 -27.12 0.25 13.30
C LYS A 388 -28.22 -0.80 13.18
N ALA A 389 -28.32 -1.41 12.01
CA ALA A 389 -29.21 -2.54 11.80
C ALA A 389 -28.50 -3.83 12.20
N THR A 390 -28.98 -4.49 13.25
CA THR A 390 -28.49 -5.81 13.69
C THR A 390 -29.50 -6.87 13.27
N PRO A 391 -29.17 -7.80 12.35
CA PRO A 391 -30.06 -8.91 12.03
C PRO A 391 -30.15 -9.86 13.22
N GLY A 392 -31.36 -10.34 13.50
CA GLY A 392 -31.61 -11.12 14.71
C GLY A 392 -33.05 -11.58 14.83
N ILE A 393 -33.34 -12.22 15.96
CA ILE A 393 -34.65 -12.79 16.27
C ILE A 393 -35.18 -12.12 17.53
N LEU A 394 -36.45 -11.72 17.47
CA LEU A 394 -37.18 -11.17 18.61
C LEU A 394 -37.99 -12.29 19.28
N PHE A 395 -37.70 -12.55 20.54
CA PHE A 395 -38.55 -13.38 21.40
C PHE A 395 -39.57 -12.50 22.11
N ARG A 396 -40.83 -12.93 22.07
CA ARG A 396 -41.99 -12.25 22.66
C ARG A 396 -42.96 -13.28 23.22
N ASP A 397 -43.97 -12.79 23.95
CA ASP A 397 -45.10 -13.57 24.45
C ASP A 397 -44.73 -14.60 25.55
N PHE A 398 -43.91 -14.19 26.53
CA PHE A 398 -43.62 -15.01 27.72
C PHE A 398 -44.78 -14.99 28.73
N LEU A 399 -45.16 -16.17 29.21
CA LEU A 399 -46.28 -16.38 30.13
C LEU A 399 -45.96 -15.85 31.53
N THR A 400 -44.74 -16.12 32.02
CA THR A 400 -44.29 -15.73 33.38
C THR A 400 -43.02 -14.89 33.36
N ASP A 401 -42.87 -14.04 34.39
CA ASP A 401 -41.65 -13.21 34.55
C ASP A 401 -40.42 -14.08 34.83
N MET A 402 -40.56 -15.19 35.57
CA MET A 402 -39.45 -16.11 35.83
C MET A 402 -38.93 -16.79 34.55
N GLU A 403 -39.80 -17.17 33.61
CA GLU A 403 -39.38 -17.75 32.34
C GLU A 403 -38.61 -16.74 31.49
N PHE A 404 -39.08 -15.49 31.48
CA PHE A 404 -38.42 -14.39 30.79
C PHE A 404 -37.03 -14.12 31.39
N ASP A 405 -36.92 -13.96 32.71
CA ASP A 405 -35.66 -13.66 33.37
C ASP A 405 -34.61 -14.76 33.15
N GLN A 406 -35.02 -16.02 33.25
CA GLN A 406 -34.12 -17.15 32.99
C GLN A 406 -33.70 -17.27 31.51
N ALA A 407 -34.56 -16.88 30.57
CA ALA A 407 -34.21 -16.86 29.14
C ALA A 407 -33.24 -15.71 28.81
N VAL A 408 -33.44 -14.54 29.44
CA VAL A 408 -32.52 -13.39 29.31
C VAL A 408 -31.17 -13.69 29.93
N GLU A 409 -31.13 -14.32 31.11
CA GLU A 409 -29.90 -14.72 31.79
C GLU A 409 -29.09 -15.70 30.93
N TYR A 410 -29.74 -16.73 30.38
CA TYR A 410 -29.10 -17.66 29.46
C TYR A 410 -28.59 -16.98 28.17
N ALA A 411 -29.33 -15.99 27.63
CA ALA A 411 -28.89 -15.21 26.48
C ALA A 411 -27.70 -14.28 26.80
N LYS A 412 -27.60 -13.79 28.04
CA LYS A 412 -26.44 -13.01 28.54
C LYS A 412 -25.22 -13.89 28.71
N GLU A 413 -25.35 -15.10 29.28
CA GLU A 413 -24.25 -16.06 29.42
C GLU A 413 -23.66 -16.47 28.06
N LEU A 414 -24.51 -16.64 27.05
CA LEU A 414 -24.09 -16.93 25.69
C LEU A 414 -23.50 -15.71 24.94
N GLY A 415 -23.65 -14.49 25.47
CA GLY A 415 -23.16 -13.27 24.84
C GLY A 415 -23.91 -12.88 23.56
N VAL A 416 -25.14 -13.35 23.37
CA VAL A 416 -25.92 -13.17 22.13
C VAL A 416 -27.07 -12.15 22.25
N LEU A 417 -27.34 -11.66 23.45
CA LEU A 417 -28.36 -10.66 23.74
C LEU A 417 -27.96 -9.27 23.22
N VAL A 418 -28.85 -8.64 22.46
CA VAL A 418 -28.63 -7.29 21.88
C VAL A 418 -29.52 -6.24 22.55
N TRP A 419 -30.75 -6.61 22.91
CA TRP A 419 -31.71 -5.71 23.54
C TRP A 419 -32.71 -6.51 24.38
N ASP A 420 -33.11 -5.98 25.52
CA ASP A 420 -34.15 -6.55 26.37
C ASP A 420 -35.12 -5.47 26.88
N SER A 421 -36.37 -5.88 27.13
CA SER A 421 -37.39 -5.06 27.76
C SER A 421 -38.23 -5.90 28.70
N SER A 422 -38.00 -5.74 30.00
CA SER A 422 -38.75 -6.43 31.06
C SER A 422 -40.23 -6.03 31.07
N ILE A 423 -40.56 -4.77 30.76
CA ILE A 423 -41.94 -4.25 30.78
C ILE A 423 -42.83 -4.99 29.77
N LYS A 424 -42.28 -5.27 28.57
CA LYS A 424 -43.03 -5.95 27.50
C LYS A 424 -42.72 -7.44 27.43
N ARG A 425 -41.81 -7.94 28.27
CA ARG A 425 -41.28 -9.32 28.23
C ARG A 425 -40.82 -9.70 26.83
N MET A 426 -39.95 -8.88 26.25
CA MET A 426 -39.36 -9.16 24.94
C MET A 426 -37.85 -8.97 24.99
N PHE A 427 -37.14 -9.79 24.24
CA PHE A 427 -35.71 -9.62 24.06
C PHE A 427 -35.28 -9.99 22.63
N PHE A 428 -34.25 -9.34 22.15
CA PHE A 428 -33.70 -9.49 20.80
C PHE A 428 -32.31 -10.10 20.89
N ILE A 429 -32.08 -11.15 20.11
CA ILE A 429 -30.79 -11.83 20.03
C ILE A 429 -30.23 -11.78 18.62
N THR A 430 -28.92 -11.96 18.50
CA THR A 430 -28.26 -12.15 17.20
C THR A 430 -28.66 -13.48 16.54
N THR A 431 -28.57 -13.54 15.21
CA THR A 431 -28.87 -14.76 14.43
C THR A 431 -27.97 -15.95 14.80
N ALA A 432 -26.72 -15.71 15.22
CA ALA A 432 -25.80 -16.76 15.65
C ALA A 432 -26.27 -17.49 16.92
N GLY A 433 -27.00 -16.79 17.81
CA GLY A 433 -27.54 -17.36 19.04
C GLY A 433 -28.90 -18.05 18.90
N ALA A 434 -29.48 -18.08 17.69
CA ALA A 434 -30.84 -18.55 17.46
C ALA A 434 -31.06 -20.01 17.86
N GLN A 435 -30.22 -20.91 17.36
CA GLN A 435 -30.35 -22.35 17.58
C GLN A 435 -30.22 -22.77 19.05
N PRO A 436 -29.17 -22.34 19.80
CA PRO A 436 -29.05 -22.71 21.22
C PRO A 436 -30.19 -22.16 22.06
N MET A 437 -30.67 -20.95 21.79
CA MET A 437 -31.82 -20.36 22.49
C MET A 437 -33.12 -21.12 22.23
N ILE A 438 -33.40 -21.49 20.98
CA ILE A 438 -34.58 -22.29 20.64
C ILE A 438 -34.51 -23.67 21.30
N ALA A 439 -33.31 -24.29 21.33
CA ALA A 439 -33.12 -25.58 21.98
C ALA A 439 -33.36 -25.50 23.51
N PHE A 440 -32.88 -24.44 24.16
CA PHE A 440 -33.12 -24.19 25.58
C PHE A 440 -34.61 -24.00 25.89
N LEU A 441 -35.31 -23.17 25.11
CA LEU A 441 -36.74 -22.93 25.28
C LEU A 441 -37.57 -24.19 25.04
N LYS A 442 -37.23 -25.00 24.03
CA LYS A 442 -37.88 -26.30 23.78
C LYS A 442 -37.65 -27.28 24.93
N ARG A 443 -36.47 -27.32 25.53
CA ARG A 443 -36.18 -28.19 26.69
C ARG A 443 -36.99 -27.80 27.93
N LYS A 444 -37.30 -26.51 28.10
CA LYS A 444 -38.17 -26.04 29.19
C LYS A 444 -39.65 -26.27 28.94
N ALA A 445 -40.12 -26.15 27.70
CA ALA A 445 -41.53 -26.36 27.35
C ALA A 445 -42.00 -27.82 27.42
N VAL A 446 -41.08 -28.80 27.50
CA VAL A 446 -41.37 -30.24 27.58
C VAL A 446 -41.43 -30.73 29.04
N LYS A 447 -41.02 -29.90 30.01
CA LYS A 447 -41.25 -30.11 31.44
C LYS A 447 -42.50 -29.35 31.86
#